data_AF-A4J6U4-F1
#
_entry.id   AF-A4J6U4-F1
#
_cell.length_a   1.000
_cell.length_b   1.000
_cell.length_c   1.000
_cell.angle_alpha   90.00
_cell.angle_beta   90.00
_cell.angle_gamma   90.00
#
_symmetry.space_group_name_H-M   'P 1'
#
loop_
_entity.id
_entity.type
_entity.pdbx_description
1 polymer ?
#
loop_
_entity_poly.entity_id
_entity_poly.type
_entity_poly.pdbx_seq_one_letter_code
_entity_poly.pdbx_strand_id
1 'polypeptide(L)'
;MQAREFWDIINRDDKPFIAFTEKQPTITFTQDIREYSTGLETGMMASLTHVAEKQDMVHIVCDLTNFEAHNKIFEQPVFEGENGKFVKWSESFFYPENRIVEFFVEAKNELPFEVGQGNELYKEYIESKTDLNYVKWLEAEVLKLRESS
;
A
#
# COMPACT_ATOMS: atom_id res chain seq x y z
N MET A 1 -8.71 -10.92 -6.07
CA MET A 1 -8.66 -9.70 -6.89
C MET A 1 -7.23 -9.54 -7.33
N GLN A 2 -6.95 -9.68 -8.62
CA GLN A 2 -5.58 -9.59 -9.14
C GLN A 2 -5.12 -8.13 -9.05
N ALA A 3 -3.82 -7.88 -8.83
CA ALA A 3 -3.25 -6.52 -8.81
C ALA A 3 -3.75 -5.66 -9.99
N ARG A 4 -3.97 -6.29 -11.15
CA ARG A 4 -4.52 -5.71 -12.39
C ARG A 4 -5.92 -5.09 -12.26
N GLU A 5 -6.80 -5.64 -11.44
CA GLU A 5 -8.16 -5.08 -11.24
C GLU A 5 -8.13 -3.83 -10.36
N PHE A 6 -7.18 -3.77 -9.41
CA PHE A 6 -6.93 -2.56 -8.60
C PHE A 6 -6.29 -1.45 -9.45
N TRP A 7 -5.43 -1.84 -10.41
CA TRP A 7 -4.85 -0.94 -11.40
C TRP A 7 -5.88 -0.25 -12.29
N ASP A 8 -6.86 -0.99 -12.79
CA ASP A 8 -7.93 -0.43 -13.64
C ASP A 8 -8.83 0.56 -12.89
N ILE A 9 -8.91 0.45 -11.55
CA ILE A 9 -9.65 1.39 -10.68
C ILE A 9 -8.86 2.69 -10.48
N ILE A 10 -7.53 2.61 -10.35
CA ILE A 10 -6.65 3.78 -10.21
C ILE A 10 -6.55 4.57 -11.53
N ASN A 11 -6.54 3.88 -12.67
CA ASN A 11 -6.28 4.47 -13.99
C ASN A 11 -7.56 4.83 -14.78
N ARG A 12 -8.76 4.74 -14.19
CA ARG A 12 -10.03 4.94 -14.92
C ARG A 12 -10.32 6.39 -15.30
N ASP A 13 -9.64 7.34 -14.68
CA ASP A 13 -9.68 8.76 -15.02
C ASP A 13 -8.31 9.16 -15.57
N ASP A 14 -8.26 9.95 -16.65
CA ASP A 14 -7.07 10.64 -17.20
C ASP A 14 -6.43 11.66 -16.22
N LYS A 15 -6.48 11.39 -14.92
CA LYS A 15 -5.99 12.26 -13.85
C LYS A 15 -4.67 11.72 -13.29
N PRO A 16 -3.58 12.50 -13.37
CA PRO A 16 -2.29 12.13 -12.81
C PRO A 16 -2.27 12.36 -11.30
N PHE A 17 -3.19 11.78 -10.52
CA PHE A 17 -3.18 11.99 -9.08
C PHE A 17 -4.18 11.11 -8.30
N ILE A 18 -3.67 10.31 -7.35
CA ILE A 18 -4.47 9.90 -6.18
C ILE A 18 -3.58 10.06 -4.92
N ALA A 19 -3.75 11.17 -4.20
CA ALA A 19 -3.41 11.20 -2.78
C ALA A 19 -4.66 10.77 -2.02
N PHE A 20 -4.56 9.70 -1.22
CA PHE A 20 -5.70 9.21 -0.46
C PHE A 20 -6.02 10.21 0.67
N THR A 21 -7.09 11.00 0.51
CA THR A 21 -7.56 11.98 1.52
C THR A 21 -8.41 11.35 2.62
N GLU A 22 -8.77 10.07 2.50
CA GLU A 22 -9.38 9.24 3.53
C GLU A 22 -8.75 7.82 3.51
N LYS A 23 -8.95 7.07 4.61
CA LYS A 23 -8.34 5.78 4.99
C LYS A 23 -7.47 5.13 3.90
N GLN A 24 -6.15 5.30 4.03
CA GLN A 24 -5.14 4.79 3.10
C GLN A 24 -5.24 3.27 2.97
N PRO A 25 -5.23 2.72 1.73
CA PRO A 25 -5.19 1.28 1.51
C PRO A 25 -4.01 0.67 2.25
N THR A 26 -4.19 -0.52 2.81
CA THR A 26 -3.07 -1.25 3.39
C THR A 26 -2.49 -2.17 2.32
N ILE A 27 -1.17 -2.26 2.26
CA ILE A 27 -0.46 -3.22 1.41
C ILE A 27 0.30 -4.21 2.28
N THR A 28 0.43 -5.44 1.80
CA THR A 28 1.26 -6.50 2.37
C THR A 28 2.28 -6.90 1.31
N PHE A 29 3.56 -6.80 1.63
CA PHE A 29 4.64 -7.17 0.71
C PHE A 29 4.66 -8.68 0.52
N THR A 30 4.65 -9.13 -0.73
CA THR A 30 4.63 -10.55 -1.12
C THR A 30 6.02 -11.10 -1.46
N GLN A 31 7.00 -10.21 -1.57
CA GLN A 31 8.40 -10.53 -1.79
C GLN A 31 9.29 -9.48 -1.13
N ASP A 32 10.56 -9.84 -0.92
CA ASP A 32 11.56 -8.90 -0.43
C ASP A 32 11.91 -7.89 -1.53
N ILE A 33 11.91 -6.59 -1.19
CA ILE A 33 12.20 -5.50 -2.16
C ILE A 33 13.50 -4.76 -1.80
N ARG A 34 14.47 -5.53 -1.32
CA ARG A 34 15.81 -5.05 -0.91
C ARG A 34 16.59 -4.40 -2.05
N GLU A 35 16.31 -4.80 -3.28
CA GLU A 35 16.94 -4.27 -4.50
C GLU A 35 16.67 -2.77 -4.73
N TYR A 36 15.62 -2.21 -4.12
CA TYR A 36 15.29 -0.79 -4.19
C TYR A 36 15.87 0.03 -3.03
N SER A 37 16.92 -0.46 -2.37
CA SER A 37 17.53 0.16 -1.18
C SER A 37 16.55 0.35 -0.01
N THR A 38 15.49 -0.46 0.02
CA THR A 38 14.56 -0.56 1.16
C THR A 38 14.89 -1.79 1.99
N GLY A 39 14.38 -1.89 3.20
CA GLY A 39 14.40 -3.13 3.98
C GLY A 39 13.01 -3.72 4.17
N LEU A 40 12.13 -3.53 3.18
CA LEU A 40 10.79 -4.11 3.17
C LEU A 40 10.89 -5.58 2.76
N GLU A 41 10.47 -6.44 3.68
CA GLU A 41 10.55 -7.91 3.56
C GLU A 41 9.16 -8.52 3.40
N THR A 42 9.13 -9.74 2.87
CA THR A 42 7.90 -10.52 2.68
C THR A 42 7.10 -10.61 3.99
N GLY A 43 5.83 -10.22 3.95
CA GLY A 43 4.90 -10.20 5.09
C GLY A 43 4.82 -8.88 5.84
N MET A 44 5.71 -7.92 5.58
CA MET A 44 5.58 -6.55 6.09
C MET A 44 4.35 -5.86 5.52
N MET A 45 3.84 -4.87 6.26
CA MET A 45 2.66 -4.10 5.91
C MET A 45 2.96 -2.61 5.92
N ALA A 46 2.23 -1.86 5.10
CA ALA A 46 2.32 -0.41 5.03
C ALA A 46 0.99 0.20 4.60
N SER A 47 0.76 1.46 4.95
CA SER A 47 -0.31 2.27 4.35
C SER A 47 0.18 2.84 3.02
N LEU A 48 -0.53 2.56 1.93
CA LEU A 48 -0.23 3.12 0.61
C LEU A 48 -0.69 4.57 0.57
N THR A 49 0.26 5.50 0.43
CA THR A 49 -0.03 6.94 0.49
C THR A 49 -0.05 7.58 -0.90
N HIS A 50 0.74 7.04 -1.83
CA HIS A 50 0.82 7.54 -3.20
C HIS A 50 1.24 6.44 -4.18
N VAL A 51 0.63 6.48 -5.37
CA VAL A 51 1.06 5.71 -6.55
C VAL A 51 0.98 6.65 -7.75
N ALA A 52 2.01 6.65 -8.58
CA ALA A 52 2.01 7.37 -9.86
C ALA A 52 2.84 6.63 -10.90
N GLU A 53 2.33 6.58 -12.13
CA GLU A 53 3.12 6.13 -13.28
C GLU A 53 4.08 7.24 -13.71
N LYS A 54 5.34 6.88 -13.93
CA LYS A 54 6.42 7.75 -14.43
C LYS A 54 7.16 7.00 -15.53
N GLN A 55 6.82 7.28 -16.78
CA GLN A 55 7.33 6.55 -17.94
C GLN A 55 7.03 5.04 -17.81
N ASP A 56 8.03 4.17 -17.88
CA ASP A 56 7.88 2.72 -17.75
C ASP A 56 7.96 2.22 -16.30
N MET A 57 7.92 3.14 -15.32
CA MET A 57 8.04 2.84 -13.89
C MET A 57 6.79 3.29 -13.12
N VAL A 58 6.50 2.56 -12.06
CA VAL A 58 5.53 2.92 -11.04
C VAL A 58 6.27 3.47 -9.84
N HIS A 59 5.99 4.72 -9.49
CA HIS A 59 6.41 5.35 -8.25
C HIS A 59 5.43 5.03 -7.13
N ILE A 60 5.92 4.49 -6.02
CA ILE A 60 5.11 4.01 -4.91
C ILE A 60 5.64 4.61 -3.62
N VAL A 61 4.75 5.22 -2.85
CA VAL A 61 5.06 5.75 -1.52
C VAL A 61 4.14 5.12 -0.50
N CYS A 62 4.72 4.69 0.60
CA CYS A 62 3.99 4.09 1.70
C CYS A 62 4.47 4.61 3.06
N ASP A 63 3.58 4.52 4.05
CA ASP A 63 3.80 4.90 5.44
C ASP A 63 3.77 3.67 6.34
N LEU A 64 4.85 3.46 7.10
CA LEU A 64 5.03 2.33 8.00
C LEU A 64 4.51 2.58 9.43
N THR A 65 4.14 3.81 9.78
CA THR A 65 3.85 4.25 11.16
C THR A 65 2.86 3.32 11.88
N ASN A 66 1.79 2.90 11.20
CA ASN A 66 0.75 2.06 11.80
C ASN A 66 1.14 0.56 11.92
N PHE A 67 2.25 0.16 11.30
CA PHE A 67 2.66 -1.24 11.18
C PHE A 67 4.04 -1.51 11.76
N GLU A 68 4.71 -0.55 12.41
CA GLU A 68 6.05 -0.76 12.98
C GLU A 68 6.13 -1.97 13.91
N ALA A 69 5.13 -2.16 14.79
CA ALA A 69 5.08 -3.30 15.69
C ALA A 69 4.90 -4.64 14.95
N HIS A 70 4.09 -4.65 13.89
CA HIS A 70 3.89 -5.81 13.02
C HIS A 70 5.16 -6.13 12.23
N ASN A 71 5.75 -5.12 11.58
CA ASN A 71 6.89 -5.28 10.69
C ASN A 71 8.14 -5.80 11.40
N LYS A 72 8.34 -5.46 12.69
CA LYS A 72 9.49 -5.90 13.50
C LYS A 72 9.71 -7.41 13.56
N ILE A 73 8.65 -8.21 13.37
CA ILE A 73 8.75 -9.68 13.39
C ILE A 73 9.32 -10.25 12.10
N PHE A 74 9.21 -9.51 10.99
CA PHE A 74 9.70 -9.90 9.67
C PHE A 74 11.12 -9.42 9.41
N GLU A 75 11.60 -8.42 10.15
CA GLU A 75 12.93 -7.85 9.97
C GLU A 75 14.05 -8.86 10.24
N GLN A 76 14.90 -9.07 9.23
CA GLN A 76 16.12 -9.84 9.33
C GLN A 76 17.33 -8.91 9.59
N PRO A 77 18.28 -9.34 10.43
CA PRO A 77 19.49 -8.59 10.68
C PRO A 77 20.47 -8.77 9.51
N VAL A 78 20.26 -8.04 8.42
CA VAL A 78 21.07 -8.14 7.18
C VAL A 78 21.77 -6.83 6.80
N PHE A 79 21.53 -5.74 7.53
CA PHE A 79 22.15 -4.44 7.27
C PHE A 79 23.41 -4.28 8.10
N GLU A 80 24.48 -3.74 7.51
CA GLU A 80 25.71 -3.45 8.24
C GLU A 80 25.52 -2.24 9.17
N GLY A 81 25.60 -2.46 10.47
CA GLY A 81 25.58 -1.41 11.48
C GLY A 81 26.97 -0.80 11.72
N GLU A 82 27.02 0.32 12.45
CA GLU A 82 28.23 1.14 12.65
C GLU A 82 29.44 0.37 13.23
N ASN A 83 29.19 -0.73 13.94
CA ASN A 83 30.22 -1.55 14.58
C ASN A 83 30.59 -2.81 13.78
N GLY A 84 30.23 -2.88 12.49
CA GLY A 84 30.40 -4.06 11.63
C GLY A 84 29.52 -5.25 12.03
N LYS A 85 28.53 -5.04 12.91
CA LYS A 85 27.52 -6.04 13.26
C LYS A 85 26.32 -5.89 12.34
N PHE A 86 25.75 -7.01 11.94
CA PHE A 86 24.50 -6.99 11.21
C PHE A 86 23.32 -6.64 12.12
N VAL A 87 22.48 -5.71 11.68
CA VAL A 87 21.33 -5.16 12.40
C VAL A 87 20.08 -5.21 11.51
N LYS A 88 18.92 -5.09 12.13
CA LYS A 88 17.64 -4.98 11.41
C LYS A 88 17.56 -3.68 10.64
N TRP A 89 16.68 -3.61 9.64
CA TRP A 89 16.53 -2.38 8.86
C TRP A 89 16.16 -1.18 9.74
N SER A 90 15.20 -1.34 10.66
CA SER A 90 14.77 -0.31 11.62
C SER A 90 15.84 0.16 12.60
N GLU A 91 16.95 -0.58 12.70
CA GLU A 91 18.11 -0.26 13.53
C GLU A 91 19.26 0.33 12.70
N SER A 92 19.13 0.33 11.37
CA SER A 92 20.15 0.80 10.43
C SER A 92 19.98 2.29 10.11
N PHE A 93 21.07 2.92 9.64
CA PHE A 93 21.05 4.29 9.14
C PHE A 93 20.13 4.49 7.91
N PHE A 94 19.75 3.40 7.24
CA PHE A 94 18.88 3.44 6.05
C PHE A 94 17.39 3.46 6.38
N TYR A 95 17.01 3.38 7.66
CA TYR A 95 15.61 3.47 8.04
C TYR A 95 15.12 4.93 7.98
N PRO A 96 14.02 5.23 7.27
CA PRO A 96 13.55 6.60 7.13
C PRO A 96 13.04 7.16 8.46
N GLU A 97 13.56 8.32 8.87
CA GLU A 97 13.13 9.00 10.10
C GLU A 97 11.65 9.40 10.08
N ASN A 98 11.04 9.60 8.93
CA ASN A 98 9.61 9.93 8.82
C ASN A 98 8.73 8.68 8.61
N ARG A 99 9.32 7.48 8.56
CA ARG A 99 8.63 6.20 8.33
C ARG A 99 7.94 6.12 6.96
N ILE A 100 8.28 7.06 6.08
CA ILE A 100 7.82 7.08 4.69
C ILE A 100 8.87 6.41 3.83
N VAL A 101 8.45 5.45 3.03
CA VAL A 101 9.30 4.72 2.09
C VAL A 101 8.82 4.99 0.67
N GLU A 102 9.76 5.29 -0.21
CA GLU A 102 9.51 5.52 -1.63
C GLU A 102 10.31 4.51 -2.44
N PHE A 103 9.69 3.87 -3.43
CA PHE A 103 10.36 2.94 -4.34
C PHE A 103 9.72 2.94 -5.73
N PHE A 104 10.45 2.43 -6.71
CA PHE A 104 10.04 2.41 -8.11
C PHE A 104 10.02 0.98 -8.64
N VAL A 105 8.93 0.54 -9.24
CA VAL A 105 8.79 -0.80 -9.84
C VAL A 105 8.58 -0.65 -11.34
N GLU A 106 9.22 -1.45 -12.20
CA GLU A 106 8.91 -1.43 -13.63
C GLU A 106 7.44 -1.82 -13.86
N ALA A 107 6.69 -1.05 -14.67
CA ALA A 107 5.26 -1.24 -14.89
C ALA A 107 4.91 -2.59 -15.55
N LYS A 108 5.88 -3.21 -16.22
CA LYS A 108 5.76 -4.55 -16.83
C LYS A 108 5.92 -5.70 -15.83
N ASN A 109 6.45 -5.43 -14.64
CA ASN A 109 6.69 -6.45 -13.61
C ASN A 109 5.44 -6.60 -12.72
N GLU A 110 5.32 -7.78 -12.10
CA GLU A 110 4.31 -7.96 -11.05
C GLU A 110 4.64 -7.05 -9.86
N LEU A 111 3.60 -6.47 -9.27
CA LEU A 111 3.77 -5.65 -8.07
C LEU A 111 4.26 -6.52 -6.91
N PRO A 112 5.25 -6.05 -6.13
CA PRO A 112 5.83 -6.84 -5.03
C PRO A 112 4.98 -6.81 -3.75
N PHE A 113 3.70 -6.49 -3.87
CA PHE A 113 2.76 -6.44 -2.77
C PHE A 113 1.34 -6.73 -3.23
N GLU A 114 0.55 -7.20 -2.29
CA GLU A 114 -0.90 -7.28 -2.39
C GLU A 114 -1.53 -6.17 -1.56
N VAL A 115 -2.70 -5.71 -1.94
CA VAL A 115 -3.47 -4.76 -1.13
C VAL A 115 -4.23 -5.55 -0.07
N GLY A 116 -3.76 -5.48 1.18
CA GLY A 116 -4.30 -6.17 2.36
C GLY A 116 -5.54 -5.50 2.92
N GLN A 117 -6.53 -6.33 3.31
CA GLN A 117 -7.93 -5.98 3.51
C GLN A 117 -8.48 -5.12 2.36
N GLY A 118 -8.91 -5.87 1.35
CA GLY A 118 -9.77 -5.40 0.29
C GLY A 118 -10.76 -4.42 0.86
N ASN A 119 -10.69 -3.22 0.32
CA ASN A 119 -11.72 -2.23 0.46
C ASN A 119 -12.93 -2.79 -0.32
N GLU A 120 -13.49 -3.95 0.07
CA GLU A 120 -14.56 -4.65 -0.67
C GLU A 120 -15.75 -3.73 -0.78
N LEU A 121 -16.09 -3.04 0.31
CA LEU A 121 -17.08 -1.96 0.31
C LEU A 121 -16.69 -0.79 -0.60
N TYR A 122 -15.42 -0.40 -0.65
CA TYR A 122 -15.00 0.66 -1.57
C TYR A 122 -14.95 0.19 -3.03
N LYS A 123 -14.66 -1.09 -3.27
CA LYS A 123 -14.72 -1.73 -4.57
C LYS A 123 -16.17 -1.76 -5.05
N GLU A 124 -17.08 -2.23 -4.19
CA GLU A 124 -18.52 -2.19 -4.40
C GLU A 124 -19.00 -0.74 -4.65
N TYR A 125 -18.47 0.23 -3.91
CA TYR A 125 -18.73 1.65 -4.14
C TYR A 125 -18.30 2.10 -5.55
N ILE A 126 -17.06 1.84 -5.95
CA ILE A 126 -16.55 2.19 -7.29
C ILE A 126 -17.34 1.44 -8.39
N GLU A 127 -17.70 0.18 -8.16
CA GLU A 127 -18.47 -0.65 -9.08
C GLU A 127 -19.95 -0.22 -9.18
N SER A 128 -20.50 0.37 -8.12
CA SER A 128 -21.88 0.85 -8.08
C SER A 128 -22.13 2.02 -9.04
N LYS A 129 -21.08 2.74 -9.46
CA LYS A 129 -21.14 3.95 -10.30
C LYS A 129 -22.17 4.97 -9.81
N THR A 130 -22.30 5.07 -8.49
CA THR A 130 -23.23 6.01 -7.85
C THR A 130 -22.70 7.44 -7.93
N ASP A 131 -23.61 8.42 -7.93
CA ASP A 131 -23.26 9.83 -7.76
C ASP A 131 -23.07 10.22 -6.27
N LEU A 132 -23.29 9.29 -5.35
CA LEU A 132 -23.07 9.49 -3.92
C LEU A 132 -21.57 9.48 -3.60
N ASN A 133 -21.17 10.16 -2.52
CA ASN A 133 -19.84 9.96 -1.97
C ASN A 133 -19.77 8.65 -1.15
N TYR A 134 -18.57 8.16 -0.89
CA TYR A 134 -18.35 6.88 -0.23
C TYR A 134 -19.11 6.72 1.10
N VAL A 135 -19.11 7.76 1.95
CA VAL A 135 -19.81 7.75 3.23
C VAL A 135 -21.33 7.65 3.05
N LYS A 136 -21.91 8.44 2.16
CA LYS A 136 -23.36 8.41 1.88
C LYS A 136 -23.78 7.10 1.22
N TRP A 137 -22.92 6.52 0.38
CA TRP A 137 -23.15 5.21 -0.21
C TRP A 137 -23.12 4.11 0.87
N LEU A 138 -22.15 4.13 1.79
CA LEU A 138 -22.09 3.22 2.93
C LEU A 138 -23.34 3.32 3.82
N GLU A 139 -23.78 4.53 4.14
CA GLU A 139 -25.01 4.76 4.91
C GLU A 139 -26.23 4.13 4.21
N ALA A 140 -26.33 4.26 2.89
CA ALA A 140 -27.41 3.67 2.11
C ALA A 140 -27.36 2.14 2.11
N GLU A 141 -26.18 1.53 1.95
CA GLU A 141 -26.04 0.06 2.01
C GLU A 141 -26.35 -0.50 3.40
N VAL A 142 -25.94 0.19 4.47
CA VAL A 142 -26.29 -0.19 5.85
C VAL A 142 -27.79 -0.13 6.10
N LEU A 143 -28.49 0.89 5.57
CA LEU A 143 -29.94 1.00 5.69
C LEU A 143 -30.66 -0.14 4.96
N LYS A 144 -30.25 -0.47 3.72
CA LYS A 144 -30.82 -1.60 2.95
C LYS A 144 -30.66 -2.94 3.69
N LEU A 145 -29.50 -3.19 4.28
CA LEU A 145 -29.24 -4.41 5.04
C LEU A 145 -30.14 -4.55 6.28
N ARG A 146 -30.46 -3.42 6.93
CA ARG A 146 -31.36 -3.39 8.09
C ARG A 146 -32.83 -3.57 7.73
N GLU A 147 -33.23 -3.11 6.54
CA GLU A 147 -34.58 -3.33 6.01
C GLU A 147 -34.79 -4.76 5.48
N SER A 148 -33.69 -5.46 5.20
CA SER A 148 -33.68 -6.85 4.69
C SER A 148 -33.52 -7.92 5.78
N SER A 149 -33.45 -7.52 7.05
CA SER A 149 -33.34 -8.39 8.24
C SER A 149 -34.63 -8.44 9.03
#